data_AF-A0AAV5ISL8-F1
#
_entry.id   AF-A0AAV5ISL8-F1
#
_cell.length_a   1.000
_cell.length_b   1.000
_cell.length_c   1.000
_cell.angle_alpha   90.00
_cell.angle_beta   90.00
_cell.angle_gamma   90.00
#
_symmetry.space_group_name_H-M   'P 1'
#
loop_
_entity.id
_entity.type
_entity.pdbx_description
1 polymer ?
#
loop_
_entity_poly.entity_id
_entity_poly.type
_entity_poly.pdbx_seq_one_letter_code
_entity_poly.pdbx_strand_id
1 'polypeptide(L)' 'MIIVIDDNEHNAYALEWMLNRFFIPLGDSALFKVVIVHTKPSATSTVDL' A
#
# COMPACT_ATOMS: atom_id res chain seq x y z
N MET A 1 1.20 -11.72 -2.80
CA MET A 1 1.21 -10.90 -1.56
C MET A 1 0.19 -9.79 -1.73
N ILE A 2 -0.67 -9.57 -0.73
CA ILE A 2 -1.66 -8.48 -0.75
C ILE A 2 -1.17 -7.41 0.22
N ILE A 3 -1.06 -6.17 -0.25
CA ILE A 3 -0.65 -5.04 0.57
C ILE A 3 -1.81 -4.05 0.60
N VAL A 4 -2.27 -3.72 1.81
CA VAL A 4 -3.36 -2.76 2.03
C VAL A 4 -2.74 -1.47 2.53
N ILE A 5 -3.01 -0.37 1.82
CA ILE A 5 -2.53 0.97 2.16
C ILE A 5 -3.72 1.93 2.31
N ASP A 6 -3.57 2.99 3.07
CA ASP A 6 -4.52 4.10 3.17
C ASP A 6 -3.88 5.40 2.65
N ASP A 7 -4.58 6.53 2.79
CA ASP A 7 -4.11 7.87 2.39
C ASP A 7 -3.04 8.46 3.34
N ASN A 8 -2.53 7.71 4.31
CA ASN A 8 -1.47 8.19 5.19
C ASN A 8 -0.12 8.26 4.44
N GLU A 9 0.53 9.43 4.44
CA GLU A 9 1.84 9.65 3.81
C GLU A 9 2.89 8.64 4.28
N HIS A 10 2.80 8.18 5.53
CA HIS A 10 3.71 7.19 6.09
C HIS A 10 3.60 5.81 5.39
N ASN A 11 2.40 5.43 4.98
CA ASN A 11 2.15 4.15 4.32
C ASN A 11 2.67 4.15 2.87
N ALA A 12 2.67 5.30 2.20
CA ALA A 12 3.28 5.44 0.89
C ALA A 12 4.80 5.24 0.92
N TYR A 13 5.50 5.84 1.91
CA TYR A 13 6.94 5.67 2.07
C TYR A 13 7.32 4.22 2.39
N ALA A 14 6.57 3.57 3.29
CA ALA A 14 6.80 2.17 3.63
C ALA A 14 6.59 1.25 2.41
N LEU A 15 5.59 1.55 1.57
CA LEU A 15 5.33 0.82 0.33
C LEU A 15 6.48 0.96 -0.67
N GLU A 16 6.94 2.19 -0.92
CA GLU A 16 8.09 2.46 -1.80
C GLU A 16 9.33 1.68 -1.35
N TRP A 17 9.63 1.71 -0.04
CA TRP A 17 10.76 0.97 0.52
C TRP A 17 10.62 -0.55 0.31
N MET A 18 9.44 -1.11 0.55
CA MET A 18 9.18 -2.53 0.35
C MET A 18 9.30 -2.94 -1.13
N LEU A 19 8.71 -2.15 -2.04
CA LEU A 19 8.79 -2.42 -3.47
C LEU A 19 10.23 -2.41 -3.98
N ASN A 20 11.00 -1.39 -3.57
CA ASN A 20 12.40 -1.26 -3.97
C ASN A 20 13.28 -2.38 -3.39
N ARG A 21 13.04 -2.80 -2.15
CA ARG A 21 13.89 -3.79 -1.50
C ARG A 21 13.57 -5.24 -1.88
N PHE A 22 12.31 -5.57 -2.11
CA PHE A 22 11.89 -6.95 -2.32
C PHE A 22 11.53 -7.28 -3.76
N PHE A 23 11.02 -6.33 -4.55
CA PHE A 23 10.40 -6.64 -5.84
C PHE A 23 11.22 -6.21 -7.04
N ILE A 24 11.85 -5.03 -6.97
CA ILE A 24 12.79 -4.58 -8.00
C ILE A 24 13.94 -5.58 -8.21
N PRO A 25 14.55 -6.17 -7.16
CA PRO A 25 15.64 -7.14 -7.34
C PRO A 25 15.19 -8.47 -7.94
N LEU A 26 13.91 -8.85 -7.80
CA LEU A 26 13.40 -10.10 -8.36
C LEU A 26 13.07 -9.98 -9.86
N GLY A 27 12.70 -8.80 -10.36
CA GLY A 27 12.36 -8.60 -11.76
C GLY A 27 11.34 -9.64 -12.27
N ASP A 28 11.60 -10.24 -13.42
CA ASP A 28 10.74 -11.29 -14.02
C ASP A 28 10.77 -12.62 -13.26
N SER A 29 11.67 -12.82 -12.29
CA SER A 29 11.73 -14.01 -11.45
C SER A 29 10.83 -13.94 -10.20
N ALA A 30 9.96 -12.93 -10.13
CA ALA A 30 9.01 -12.75 -9.03
C ALA A 30 8.15 -14.00 -8.80
N LEU A 31 8.41 -14.70 -7.69
CA LEU A 31 7.72 -15.94 -7.29
C LEU A 31 6.24 -15.72 -6.92
N PHE A 32 5.83 -14.46 -6.74
CA PHE A 32 4.47 -14.11 -6.34
C PHE A 32 4.07 -12.76 -6.91
N LYS A 33 2.80 -12.65 -7.31
CA LYS A 33 2.19 -11.40 -7.76
C LYS A 33 1.84 -10.51 -6.56
N VAL A 34 2.04 -9.21 -6.70
CA VAL A 34 1.62 -8.20 -5.72
C VAL A 34 0.29 -7.61 -6.13
N VAL A 35 -0.63 -7.52 -5.18
CA VAL A 35 -1.89 -6.79 -5.35
C VAL A 35 -1.90 -5.70 -4.30
N ILE A 36 -1.99 -4.45 -4.74
CA ILE A 36 -2.06 -3.27 -3.87
C ILE A 36 -3.53 -2.86 -3.79
N VAL A 37 -4.06 -2.81 -2.57
CA VAL A 37 -5.42 -2.37 -2.28
C VAL A 37 -5.33 -1.05 -1.53
N HIS A 38 -5.79 0.01 -2.17
CA HIS A 38 -5.86 1.33 -1.54
C HIS A 38 -7.23 1.52 -0.87
N THR A 39 -7.20 1.82 0.43
CA THR A 39 -8.38 2.06 1.25
C THR A 39 -8.55 3.56 1.45
N LYS A 40 -9.57 4.13 0.81
CA LYS A 40 -9.97 5.51 1.06
C LYS A 40 -10.97 5.49 2.23
N PRO A 41 -10.67 6.10 3.39
CA PRO A 41 -11.62 6.15 4.49
C PRO A 41 -12.90 6.85 4.03
N SER A 42 -14.04 6.20 4.24
CA SER A 42 -15.35 6.78 3.95
C SER A 42 -15.54 8.02 4.82
N ALA A 43 -16.20 9.06 4.30
CA ALA A 43 -16.42 10.30 5.04
C ALA A 43 -17.08 10.01 6.39
N THR A 44 -16.33 10.18 7.48
CA THR A 44 -16.89 10.15 8.84
C THR A 44 -17.85 11.33 8.92
N SER A 45 -19.15 11.08 8.91
CA SER A 45 -20.14 12.11 9.14
C SER A 45 -19.96 12.63 10.57
N THR A 46 -19.27 13.76 10.72
CA THR A 46 -19.20 14.48 11.98
C THR A 46 -20.58 15.05 12.27
N VAL A 47 -21.27 14.53 13.28
CA VAL A 47 -22.37 15.26 13.92
C VAL A 47 -21.71 16.23 14.89
N ASP A 48 -21.55 17.49 14.48
CA ASP A 48 -21.24 18.56 15.43
C ASP A 48 -22.46 18.76 16.34
N LEU A 49 -22.25 18.72 17.65
CA LEU A 49 -23.24 18.99 18.70
C LEU A 49 -23.14 20.44 19.18
#